data_AF-A0AAR2K171-F1
#
_entry.id   AF-A0AAR2K171-F1
#
_cell.length_a   1.000
_cell.length_b   1.000
_cell.length_c   1.000
_cell.angle_alpha   90.00
_cell.angle_beta   90.00
_cell.angle_gamma   90.00
#
_symmetry.space_group_name_H-M   'P 1'
#
loop_
_entity.id
_entity.type
_entity.pdbx_description
1 polymer ?
#
loop_
_entity_poly.entity_id
_entity_poly.type
_entity_poly.pdbx_seq_one_letter_code
_entity_poly.pdbx_strand_id
1 'polypeptide(L)'
;MALIINGPVKSFCYRRLQYLSSKFQMHILLNEMKELAAQKKVPHRDFYNIRKVDTHIHASSCMNQKHLLRFIKRAMKKYPGEIVHMEGGRGQTLMEVFESMNLTAYDLSVDTLDMHADRNTFHRFDKFNAKYNPIGESILREIFIKTDNHIHGKYFAHIIKEVMSDLEESKYQNAELRLSIYGRSRDEWDKLAQWATTYSVYSDNVRWLVQIPRLYDVYHSKKQLANFQQMLENIFLPLFEVTVNPHSHPELHLLLQHVVGFDSVDDESKPEHHVFNLDSPLPENWTEEDNPPYSYYLYYTYANMTVLNHLRRRRGFHTFVLRPHCGEAGPIHHLVSGFMLSANISHGLMLRKAPVLQYLYYLAQVGIAMSPLSNNSLFLSYHRNPLPEYLSRGLMVSLSTDDPLQFHFTKEPLMEEYSIATQVWKLSSCDMCELARNSVLMSGFSHKVKSYWLGPSYTHEGPEGNDIRRTNVPDIRVAFRHETLCEELQLITHAVQTQDYITPVSTKLTP
;
A
#
# COMPACT_ATOMS: atom_id res chain seq x y z
N MET A 1 1.61 6.99 -22.78
CA MET A 1 0.30 6.63 -23.37
C MET A 1 0.40 6.02 -24.77
N ALA A 2 1.08 6.66 -25.73
CA ALA A 2 1.16 6.18 -27.12
C ALA A 2 1.60 4.71 -27.29
N LEU A 3 2.57 4.25 -26.50
CA LEU A 3 3.06 2.86 -26.56
C LEU A 3 1.97 1.82 -26.22
N ILE A 4 1.06 2.15 -25.30
CA ILE A 4 0.07 1.21 -24.75
C ILE A 4 -1.11 1.01 -25.72
N ILE A 5 -1.40 2.03 -26.52
CA ILE A 5 -2.44 1.97 -27.57
C ILE A 5 -1.92 1.44 -28.90
N ASN A 6 -0.61 1.25 -29.04
CA ASN A 6 -0.01 0.71 -30.26
C ASN A 6 -0.36 -0.78 -30.42
N GLY A 7 -1.09 -1.11 -31.50
CA GLY A 7 -1.59 -2.46 -31.77
C GLY A 7 -0.50 -3.54 -31.82
N PRO A 8 0.53 -3.39 -32.69
CA PRO A 8 1.66 -4.33 -32.75
C PRO A 8 2.36 -4.56 -31.41
N VAL A 9 2.64 -3.48 -30.65
CA VAL A 9 3.28 -3.59 -29.32
C VAL A 9 2.37 -4.34 -28.35
N LYS A 10 1.06 -4.05 -28.35
CA LYS A 10 0.09 -4.77 -27.52
C LYS A 10 0.07 -6.27 -27.83
N SER A 11 0.06 -6.65 -29.11
CA SER A 11 0.11 -8.06 -29.53
C SER A 11 1.43 -8.73 -29.13
N PHE A 12 2.55 -8.03 -29.29
CA PHE A 12 3.86 -8.51 -28.87
C PHE A 12 3.90 -8.78 -27.36
N CYS A 13 3.59 -7.77 -26.53
CA CYS A 13 3.61 -7.91 -25.07
C CYS A 13 2.62 -8.98 -24.60
N TYR A 14 1.42 -9.07 -25.19
CA TYR A 14 0.49 -10.15 -24.88
C TYR A 14 1.11 -11.54 -25.14
N ARG A 15 1.75 -11.75 -26.29
CA ARG A 15 2.44 -13.02 -26.60
C ARG A 15 3.58 -13.32 -25.62
N ARG A 16 4.38 -12.30 -25.24
CA ARG A 16 5.44 -12.47 -24.23
C ARG A 16 4.87 -12.87 -22.87
N LEU A 17 3.80 -12.22 -22.42
CA LEU A 17 3.13 -12.55 -21.16
C LEU A 17 2.52 -13.96 -21.15
N GLN A 18 1.98 -14.43 -22.29
CA GLN A 18 1.54 -15.82 -22.43
C GLN A 18 2.72 -16.80 -22.38
N TYR A 19 3.82 -16.46 -23.07
CA TYR A 19 5.06 -17.24 -23.00
C TYR A 19 5.57 -17.39 -21.56
N LEU A 20 5.60 -16.30 -20.78
CA LEU A 20 6.03 -16.33 -19.37
C LEU A 20 5.18 -17.30 -18.53
N SER A 21 3.85 -17.23 -18.67
CA SER A 21 2.93 -18.16 -17.98
C SER A 21 3.19 -19.62 -18.38
N SER A 22 3.31 -19.91 -19.68
CA SER A 22 3.56 -21.27 -20.17
C SER A 22 4.95 -21.79 -19.76
N LYS A 23 5.97 -20.93 -19.77
CA LYS A 23 7.33 -21.29 -19.34
C LYS A 23 7.35 -21.66 -17.85
N PHE A 24 6.66 -20.90 -17.01
CA PHE A 24 6.53 -21.23 -15.59
C PHE A 24 5.76 -22.53 -15.35
N GLN A 25 4.68 -22.77 -16.10
CA GLN A 25 3.95 -24.04 -16.00
C GLN A 25 4.85 -25.24 -16.35
N MET A 26 5.66 -25.13 -17.41
CA MET A 26 6.65 -26.16 -17.75
C MET A 26 7.70 -26.33 -16.65
N HIS A 27 8.18 -25.24 -16.06
CA HIS A 27 9.12 -25.29 -14.94
C HIS A 27 8.56 -26.06 -13.75
N ILE A 28 7.31 -25.78 -13.35
CA ILE A 28 6.65 -26.50 -12.25
C ILE A 28 6.57 -28.00 -12.56
N LEU A 29 6.13 -28.40 -13.75
CA LEU A 29 6.05 -29.81 -14.15
C LEU A 29 7.41 -30.54 -14.07
N LEU A 30 8.51 -29.84 -14.32
CA LEU A 30 9.86 -30.41 -14.33
C LEU A 30 10.58 -30.34 -12.97
N ASN A 31 10.26 -29.35 -12.13
CA ASN A 31 11.10 -28.97 -11.00
C ASN A 31 10.38 -28.86 -9.65
N GLU A 32 9.05 -28.92 -9.57
CA GLU A 32 8.31 -28.78 -8.31
C GLU A 32 8.81 -29.77 -7.23
N MET A 33 9.03 -31.03 -7.59
CA MET A 33 9.54 -32.03 -6.66
C MET A 33 10.96 -31.73 -6.18
N LYS A 34 11.79 -31.10 -7.02
CA LYS A 34 13.16 -30.68 -6.65
C LYS A 34 13.13 -29.45 -5.74
N GLU A 35 12.26 -28.48 -6.03
CA GLU A 35 12.00 -27.33 -5.17
C GLU A 35 11.55 -27.77 -3.77
N LEU A 36 10.57 -28.68 -3.71
CA LEU A 36 10.10 -29.25 -2.45
C LEU A 36 11.21 -30.01 -1.70
N ALA A 37 12.01 -30.81 -2.40
CA ALA A 37 13.15 -31.51 -1.81
C ALA A 37 14.20 -30.53 -1.27
N ALA A 38 14.43 -29.40 -1.93
CA ALA A 38 15.33 -28.36 -1.46
C ALA A 38 14.82 -27.70 -0.18
N GLN A 39 13.54 -27.34 -0.10
CA GLN A 39 12.94 -26.79 1.13
C GLN A 39 13.05 -27.78 2.30
N LYS A 40 12.74 -29.07 2.08
CA LYS A 40 12.84 -30.12 3.11
C LYS A 40 14.26 -30.33 3.66
N LYS A 41 15.29 -29.96 2.90
CA LYS A 41 16.69 -30.02 3.37
C LYS A 41 17.07 -28.87 4.28
N VAL A 42 16.24 -27.82 4.39
CA VAL A 42 16.50 -26.68 5.26
C VAL A 42 15.85 -26.95 6.63
N PRO A 43 16.64 -27.26 7.67
CA PRO A 43 16.08 -27.53 8.98
C PRO A 43 15.48 -26.26 9.58
N HIS A 44 14.37 -26.41 10.32
CA HIS A 44 13.71 -25.32 11.05
C HIS A 44 13.25 -24.14 10.18
N ARG A 45 13.04 -24.38 8.87
CA ARG A 45 12.45 -23.40 7.95
C ARG A 45 11.23 -23.93 7.23
N ASP A 46 10.17 -23.15 7.29
CA ASP A 46 8.89 -23.37 6.65
C ASP A 46 8.17 -22.01 6.49
N PHE A 47 6.96 -22.03 5.94
CA PHE A 47 6.20 -20.81 5.72
C PHE A 47 5.94 -20.01 7.01
N TYR A 48 5.77 -20.63 8.18
CA TYR A 48 5.45 -19.93 9.43
C TYR A 48 6.63 -19.17 10.03
N ASN A 49 7.86 -19.59 9.71
CA ASN A 49 9.08 -19.04 10.32
C ASN A 49 9.96 -18.22 9.35
N ILE A 50 9.40 -17.84 8.21
CA ILE A 50 9.97 -16.83 7.31
C ILE A 50 9.28 -15.48 7.50
N ARG A 51 10.06 -14.42 7.30
CA ARG A 51 9.59 -13.04 7.46
C ARG A 51 8.63 -12.66 6.34
N LYS A 52 7.53 -12.02 6.70
CA LYS A 52 6.55 -11.47 5.77
C LYS A 52 6.03 -10.14 6.29
N VAL A 53 5.83 -9.21 5.36
CA VAL A 53 5.40 -7.86 5.64
C VAL A 53 4.02 -7.69 5.01
N ASP A 54 3.05 -7.22 5.80
CA ASP A 54 1.83 -6.65 5.26
C ASP A 54 2.16 -5.29 4.63
N THR A 55 2.31 -5.30 3.30
CA THR A 55 2.78 -4.14 2.54
C THR A 55 1.65 -3.14 2.25
N HIS A 56 0.41 -3.51 2.50
CA HIS A 56 -0.73 -2.63 2.29
C HIS A 56 -1.84 -2.85 3.32
N ILE A 57 -1.86 -1.97 4.33
CA ILE A 57 -2.82 -1.97 5.43
C ILE A 57 -3.11 -0.55 5.92
N HIS A 58 -4.39 -0.23 6.09
CA HIS A 58 -4.85 1.06 6.62
C HIS A 58 -4.88 1.03 8.15
N ALA A 59 -4.24 2.00 8.81
CA ALA A 59 -4.14 2.01 10.28
C ALA A 59 -5.52 2.06 10.95
N SER A 60 -6.47 2.79 10.36
CA SER A 60 -7.85 2.88 10.85
C SER A 60 -8.62 1.56 10.80
N SER A 61 -8.12 0.56 10.07
CA SER A 61 -8.77 -0.73 9.88
C SER A 61 -7.86 -1.92 10.23
N CYS A 62 -6.72 -1.67 10.86
CA CYS A 62 -5.70 -2.70 11.06
C CYS A 62 -6.05 -3.80 12.08
N MET A 63 -7.21 -3.69 12.73
CA MET A 63 -7.75 -4.68 13.67
C MET A 63 -9.04 -5.30 13.14
N ASN A 64 -9.34 -6.54 13.52
CA ASN A 64 -10.64 -7.15 13.21
C ASN A 64 -11.78 -6.60 14.10
N GLN A 65 -13.02 -6.87 13.71
CA GLN A 65 -14.22 -6.36 14.43
C GLN A 65 -14.32 -6.88 15.85
N LYS A 66 -13.93 -8.13 16.09
CA LYS A 66 -13.96 -8.72 17.43
C LYS A 66 -13.01 -8.00 18.38
N HIS A 67 -11.85 -7.57 17.89
CA HIS A 67 -10.88 -6.79 18.65
C HIS A 67 -11.43 -5.40 18.95
N LEU A 68 -11.92 -4.67 17.95
CA LEU A 68 -12.52 -3.34 18.16
C LEU A 68 -13.70 -3.41 19.14
N LEU A 69 -14.61 -4.36 18.97
CA LEU A 69 -15.74 -4.58 19.88
C LEU A 69 -15.29 -4.81 21.32
N ARG A 70 -14.31 -5.70 21.51
CA ARG A 70 -13.74 -6.00 22.84
C ARG A 70 -13.12 -4.75 23.45
N PHE A 71 -12.45 -3.93 22.64
CA PHE A 71 -11.88 -2.66 23.08
C PHE A 71 -12.96 -1.69 23.55
N ILE A 72 -14.00 -1.46 22.73
CA ILE A 72 -15.13 -0.59 23.04
C ILE A 72 -15.79 -1.02 24.35
N LYS A 73 -16.16 -2.31 24.47
CA LYS A 73 -16.78 -2.86 25.70
C LYS A 73 -15.91 -2.66 26.94
N ARG A 74 -14.58 -2.81 26.80
CA ARG A 74 -13.65 -2.60 27.90
C ARG A 74 -13.51 -1.12 28.26
N ALA A 75 -13.49 -0.23 27.28
CA ALA A 75 -13.45 1.22 27.48
C ALA A 75 -14.71 1.71 28.22
N MET A 76 -15.91 1.28 27.79
CA MET A 76 -17.18 1.61 28.46
C MET A 76 -17.19 1.18 29.93
N LYS A 77 -16.61 0.02 30.25
CA LYS A 77 -16.54 -0.48 31.64
C LYS A 77 -15.51 0.26 32.49
N LYS A 78 -14.38 0.66 31.89
CA LYS A 78 -13.23 1.20 32.64
C LYS A 78 -13.26 2.72 32.74
N TYR A 79 -13.81 3.41 31.74
CA TYR A 79 -13.79 4.87 31.62
C TYR A 79 -15.18 5.45 31.28
N PRO A 80 -16.27 5.09 31.99
CA PRO A 80 -17.62 5.54 31.63
C PRO A 80 -17.80 7.06 31.72
N GLY A 81 -17.14 7.72 32.68
CA GLY A 81 -17.23 9.16 32.90
C GLY A 81 -16.20 10.01 32.16
N GLU A 82 -15.36 9.41 31.29
CA GLU A 82 -14.40 10.17 30.49
C GLU A 82 -15.18 11.00 29.45
N ILE A 83 -14.91 12.31 29.37
CA ILE A 83 -15.52 13.19 28.37
C ILE A 83 -14.83 12.91 27.03
N VAL A 84 -15.60 12.41 26.06
CA VAL A 84 -15.05 11.92 24.77
C VAL A 84 -15.48 12.74 23.57
N HIS A 85 -16.53 13.53 23.70
CA HIS A 85 -17.08 14.35 22.62
C HIS A 85 -17.61 15.68 23.15
N MET A 86 -17.62 16.70 22.30
CA MET A 86 -18.17 18.02 22.60
C MET A 86 -19.28 18.35 21.61
N GLU A 87 -20.50 18.49 22.10
CA GLU A 87 -21.67 18.84 21.29
C GLU A 87 -22.28 20.14 21.81
N GLY A 88 -22.34 21.19 20.96
CA GLY A 88 -22.93 22.48 21.33
C GLY A 88 -22.27 23.16 22.55
N GLY A 89 -21.00 22.87 22.82
CA GLY A 89 -20.27 23.40 23.99
C GLY A 89 -20.48 22.58 25.28
N ARG A 90 -21.31 21.53 25.26
CA ARG A 90 -21.46 20.57 26.36
C ARG A 90 -20.57 19.35 26.10
N GLY A 91 -19.76 18.98 27.09
CA GLY A 91 -19.02 17.72 27.06
C GLY A 91 -19.95 16.53 27.30
N GLN A 92 -19.85 15.52 26.45
CA GLN A 92 -20.52 14.24 26.60
C GLN A 92 -19.51 13.19 27.09
N THR A 93 -19.88 12.50 28.16
CA THR A 93 -19.15 11.34 28.66
C THR A 93 -19.29 10.15 27.72
N LEU A 94 -18.37 9.19 27.80
CA LEU A 94 -18.47 7.95 27.02
C LEU A 94 -19.79 7.24 27.29
N MET A 95 -20.28 7.23 28.54
CA MET A 95 -21.59 6.65 28.85
C MET A 95 -22.73 7.43 28.17
N GLU A 96 -22.74 8.76 28.26
CA GLU A 96 -23.79 9.59 27.64
C GLU A 96 -23.85 9.40 26.10
N VAL A 97 -22.71 9.21 25.43
CA VAL A 97 -22.67 8.94 23.98
C VAL A 97 -23.35 7.62 23.62
N PHE A 98 -23.20 6.58 24.44
CA PHE A 98 -23.87 5.29 24.19
C PHE A 98 -25.34 5.32 24.61
N GLU A 99 -25.67 6.03 25.69
CA GLU A 99 -27.05 6.25 26.14
C GLU A 99 -27.87 7.03 25.10
N SER A 100 -27.29 8.03 24.43
CA SER A 100 -27.98 8.80 23.37
C SER A 100 -28.30 7.96 22.13
N MET A 101 -27.52 6.90 21.89
CA MET A 101 -27.78 5.89 20.85
C MET A 101 -28.71 4.78 21.32
N ASN A 102 -29.17 4.80 22.57
CA ASN A 102 -29.97 3.75 23.21
C ASN A 102 -29.28 2.36 23.16
N LEU A 103 -27.98 2.32 23.40
CA LEU A 103 -27.15 1.11 23.35
C LEU A 103 -26.39 0.89 24.66
N THR A 104 -26.40 -0.35 25.16
CA THR A 104 -25.55 -0.73 26.28
C THR A 104 -24.36 -1.59 25.82
N ALA A 105 -23.34 -1.72 26.67
CA ALA A 105 -22.20 -2.61 26.39
C ALA A 105 -22.62 -4.10 26.22
N TYR A 106 -23.78 -4.50 26.74
CA TYR A 106 -24.32 -5.85 26.56
C TYR A 106 -24.88 -6.04 25.15
N ASP A 107 -25.55 -5.02 24.61
CA ASP A 107 -26.24 -5.06 23.31
C ASP A 107 -25.26 -5.07 22.13
N LEU A 108 -24.04 -4.56 22.32
CA LEU A 108 -23.03 -4.53 21.26
C LEU A 108 -22.57 -5.95 20.90
N SER A 109 -22.73 -6.34 19.65
CA SER A 109 -22.16 -7.52 19.01
C SER A 109 -21.32 -7.13 17.78
N VAL A 110 -20.63 -8.10 17.18
CA VAL A 110 -19.93 -7.87 15.90
C VAL A 110 -20.93 -7.45 14.82
N ASP A 111 -22.09 -8.09 14.78
CA ASP A 111 -23.14 -7.77 13.80
C ASP A 111 -23.71 -6.37 14.01
N THR A 112 -23.88 -5.91 15.26
CA THR A 112 -24.36 -4.54 15.52
C THR A 112 -23.35 -3.46 15.15
N LEU A 113 -22.04 -3.78 15.16
CA LEU A 113 -21.04 -2.82 14.67
C LEU A 113 -21.20 -2.55 13.18
N ASP A 114 -21.73 -3.52 12.42
CA ASP A 114 -22.01 -3.44 10.98
C ASP A 114 -20.84 -2.91 10.14
N MET A 115 -19.61 -3.30 10.52
CA MET A 115 -18.39 -2.82 9.84
C MET A 115 -17.87 -3.80 8.79
N HIS A 116 -18.41 -5.01 8.67
CA HIS A 116 -18.00 -5.96 7.64
C HIS A 116 -18.47 -5.49 6.26
N ALA A 117 -17.61 -5.62 5.24
CA ALA A 117 -18.04 -5.45 3.87
C ALA A 117 -18.89 -6.64 3.43
N ASP A 118 -20.05 -6.38 2.82
CA ASP A 118 -21.01 -7.39 2.41
C ASP A 118 -21.25 -7.34 0.89
N ARG A 119 -22.18 -8.17 0.40
CA ARG A 119 -22.57 -8.17 -1.03
C ARG A 119 -23.07 -6.81 -1.53
N ASN A 120 -23.53 -5.93 -0.64
CA ASN A 120 -24.03 -4.61 -0.99
C ASN A 120 -22.91 -3.58 -1.21
N THR A 121 -21.67 -3.89 -0.79
CA THR A 121 -20.49 -3.05 -1.01
C THR A 121 -19.85 -3.23 -2.39
N PHE A 122 -20.20 -4.30 -3.11
CA PHE A 122 -19.67 -4.59 -4.45
C PHE A 122 -20.00 -3.47 -5.44
N HIS A 123 -18.98 -2.85 -6.02
CA HIS A 123 -19.04 -1.64 -6.86
C HIS A 123 -19.68 -0.41 -6.18
N ARG A 124 -19.77 -0.37 -4.85
CA ARG A 124 -20.39 0.70 -4.06
C ARG A 124 -19.41 1.25 -3.03
N PHE A 125 -18.42 1.99 -3.51
CA PHE A 125 -17.38 2.59 -2.68
C PHE A 125 -17.93 3.58 -1.64
N ASP A 126 -19.05 4.23 -1.95
CA ASP A 126 -19.81 5.06 -1.01
C ASP A 126 -20.30 4.27 0.21
N LYS A 127 -20.85 3.07 -0.02
CA LYS A 127 -21.27 2.16 1.06
C LYS A 127 -20.08 1.60 1.82
N PHE A 128 -18.97 1.31 1.13
CA PHE A 128 -17.73 0.91 1.78
C PHE A 128 -17.19 2.00 2.73
N ASN A 129 -17.16 3.26 2.29
CA ASN A 129 -16.75 4.37 3.15
C ASN A 129 -17.60 4.50 4.42
N ALA A 130 -18.89 4.17 4.36
CA ALA A 130 -19.77 4.14 5.52
C ALA A 130 -19.41 3.02 6.52
N LYS A 131 -18.80 1.91 6.07
CA LYS A 131 -18.38 0.79 6.94
C LYS A 131 -17.21 1.11 7.88
N TYR A 132 -16.59 2.28 7.73
CA TYR A 132 -15.65 2.80 8.74
C TYR A 132 -16.36 3.39 9.97
N ASN A 133 -17.69 3.59 9.91
CA ASN A 133 -18.47 4.12 11.03
C ASN A 133 -19.06 2.96 11.85
N PRO A 134 -18.62 2.72 13.10
CA PRO A 134 -19.20 1.70 13.95
C PRO A 134 -20.69 1.97 14.16
N ILE A 135 -21.55 0.96 13.94
CA ILE A 135 -23.01 1.05 14.08
C ILE A 135 -23.62 2.09 13.11
N GLY A 136 -22.88 2.52 12.08
CA GLY A 136 -23.26 3.62 11.20
C GLY A 136 -23.02 5.02 11.78
N GLU A 137 -22.52 5.12 13.00
CA GLU A 137 -22.37 6.38 13.73
C GLU A 137 -20.97 6.99 13.57
N SER A 138 -20.91 8.18 12.97
CA SER A 138 -19.63 8.87 12.68
C SER A 138 -18.89 9.30 13.95
N ILE A 139 -19.61 9.60 15.03
CA ILE A 139 -19.05 9.97 16.34
C ILE A 139 -18.24 8.81 16.96
N LEU A 140 -18.66 7.55 16.80
CA LEU A 140 -17.89 6.42 17.31
C LEU A 140 -16.59 6.22 16.54
N ARG A 141 -16.59 6.47 15.22
CA ARG A 141 -15.36 6.49 14.42
C ARG A 141 -14.43 7.61 14.88
N GLU A 142 -14.96 8.80 15.14
CA GLU A 142 -14.19 9.91 15.68
C GLU A 142 -13.54 9.55 17.01
N ILE A 143 -14.29 9.00 17.96
CA ILE A 143 -13.80 8.65 19.30
C ILE A 143 -12.74 7.54 19.26
N PHE A 144 -12.97 6.45 18.51
CA PHE A 144 -12.15 5.23 18.60
C PHE A 144 -11.10 5.09 17.49
N ILE A 145 -11.27 5.74 16.33
CA ILE A 145 -10.51 5.46 15.11
C ILE A 145 -9.97 6.75 14.44
N LYS A 146 -9.83 7.84 15.20
CA LYS A 146 -9.14 9.06 14.76
C LYS A 146 -7.98 9.41 15.68
N THR A 147 -6.94 9.97 15.08
CA THR A 147 -5.76 10.50 15.77
C THR A 147 -6.02 11.87 16.39
N ASP A 148 -6.88 12.67 15.76
CA ASP A 148 -7.28 14.01 16.20
C ASP A 148 -8.77 14.02 16.57
N ASN A 149 -9.07 14.14 17.86
CA ASN A 149 -10.41 14.22 18.45
C ASN A 149 -10.31 14.86 19.86
N HIS A 150 -11.43 14.96 20.58
CA HIS A 150 -11.46 15.61 21.90
C HIS A 150 -10.53 14.97 22.96
N ILE A 151 -10.34 13.65 22.91
CA ILE A 151 -9.41 12.92 23.80
C ILE A 151 -8.03 12.73 23.18
N HIS A 152 -7.70 13.57 22.19
CA HIS A 152 -6.42 13.56 21.48
C HIS A 152 -6.04 12.17 20.94
N GLY A 153 -7.01 11.40 20.43
CA GLY A 153 -6.78 10.09 19.81
C GLY A 153 -6.30 8.98 20.77
N LYS A 154 -6.48 9.15 22.09
CA LYS A 154 -6.06 8.20 23.15
C LYS A 154 -6.50 6.76 22.88
N TYR A 155 -7.77 6.56 22.51
CA TYR A 155 -8.30 5.22 22.26
C TYR A 155 -7.71 4.58 21.01
N PHE A 156 -7.59 5.34 19.92
CA PHE A 156 -7.00 4.83 18.70
C PHE A 156 -5.53 4.43 18.92
N ALA A 157 -4.76 5.25 19.64
CA ALA A 157 -3.38 4.90 20.02
C ALA A 157 -3.30 3.59 20.81
N HIS A 158 -4.18 3.39 21.79
CA HIS A 158 -4.22 2.15 22.55
C HIS A 158 -4.58 0.93 21.69
N ILE A 159 -5.50 1.06 20.74
CA ILE A 159 -5.84 -0.02 19.82
C ILE A 159 -4.61 -0.39 18.97
N ILE A 160 -3.95 0.61 18.38
CA ILE A 160 -2.73 0.38 17.58
C ILE A 160 -1.65 -0.29 18.42
N LYS A 161 -1.48 0.08 19.68
CA LYS A 161 -0.51 -0.57 20.58
C LYS A 161 -0.86 -2.03 20.87
N GLU A 162 -2.13 -2.41 20.94
CA GLU A 162 -2.53 -3.81 21.04
C GLU A 162 -2.19 -4.58 19.75
N VAL A 163 -2.41 -3.97 18.57
CA VAL A 163 -2.01 -4.55 17.28
C VAL A 163 -0.49 -4.70 17.19
N MET A 164 0.28 -3.69 17.61
CA MET A 164 1.74 -3.76 17.68
C MET A 164 2.22 -4.87 18.61
N SER A 165 1.59 -5.03 19.78
CA SER A 165 1.91 -6.10 20.72
C SER A 165 1.65 -7.48 20.11
N ASP A 166 0.54 -7.65 19.38
CA ASP A 166 0.24 -8.90 18.68
C ASP A 166 1.27 -9.19 17.57
N LEU A 167 1.74 -8.16 16.85
CA LEU A 167 2.81 -8.29 15.84
C LEU A 167 4.18 -8.59 16.45
N GLU A 168 4.48 -8.10 17.66
CA GLU A 168 5.73 -8.39 18.38
C GLU A 168 5.75 -9.82 18.93
N GLU A 169 4.59 -10.31 19.39
CA GLU A 169 4.39 -11.72 19.77
C GLU A 169 4.50 -12.64 18.53
N SER A 170 3.91 -12.22 17.41
CA SER A 170 4.00 -12.94 16.12
C SER A 170 5.32 -12.63 15.42
N LYS A 171 6.39 -13.26 15.92
CA LYS A 171 7.79 -12.98 15.56
C LYS A 171 8.06 -12.75 14.09
N TYR A 172 7.35 -13.38 13.14
CA TYR A 172 7.66 -13.36 11.72
C TYR A 172 6.77 -12.45 10.85
N GLN A 173 5.80 -11.77 11.47
CA GLN A 173 4.88 -10.85 10.81
C GLN A 173 5.25 -9.40 11.12
N ASN A 174 5.18 -8.57 10.09
CA ASN A 174 5.55 -7.16 10.12
C ASN A 174 4.53 -6.38 9.29
N ALA A 175 4.40 -5.06 9.49
CA ALA A 175 3.36 -4.28 8.80
C ALA A 175 3.81 -2.88 8.39
N GLU A 176 3.25 -2.38 7.29
CA GLU A 176 3.37 -1.00 6.82
C GLU A 176 2.02 -0.28 6.88
N LEU A 177 1.72 0.27 8.06
CA LEU A 177 0.43 0.91 8.34
C LEU A 177 0.34 2.30 7.69
N ARG A 178 -0.84 2.65 7.17
CA ARG A 178 -1.10 3.95 6.56
C ARG A 178 -1.86 4.90 7.49
N LEU A 179 -1.30 6.08 7.73
CA LEU A 179 -1.92 7.20 8.45
C LEU A 179 -2.22 8.34 7.49
N SER A 180 -3.34 9.02 7.69
CA SER A 180 -3.76 10.11 6.80
C SER A 180 -3.17 11.45 7.18
N ILE A 181 -2.66 12.18 6.19
CA ILE A 181 -2.53 13.63 6.18
C ILE A 181 -3.39 14.14 5.02
N TYR A 182 -4.32 15.04 5.31
CA TYR A 182 -5.29 15.54 4.35
C TYR A 182 -4.81 16.80 3.63
N GLY A 183 -3.83 17.52 4.20
CA GLY A 183 -3.32 18.75 3.61
C GLY A 183 -4.29 19.93 3.71
N ARG A 184 -5.21 19.91 4.67
CA ARG A 184 -6.15 21.04 4.90
C ARG A 184 -5.49 22.14 5.71
N SER A 185 -4.54 21.78 6.56
CA SER A 185 -3.80 22.72 7.40
C SER A 185 -2.36 22.25 7.64
N ARG A 186 -1.46 23.20 7.89
CA ARG A 186 -0.03 22.94 8.13
C ARG A 186 0.22 22.20 9.45
N ASP A 187 -0.66 22.38 10.43
CA ASP A 187 -0.55 21.78 11.77
C ASP A 187 -0.92 20.29 11.82
N GLU A 188 -1.44 19.70 10.73
CA GLU A 188 -1.80 18.27 10.69
C GLU A 188 -0.60 17.36 11.00
N TRP A 189 0.60 17.73 10.52
CA TRP A 189 1.82 16.99 10.81
C TRP A 189 2.22 17.03 12.28
N ASP A 190 2.16 18.21 12.88
CA ASP A 190 2.51 18.40 14.30
C ASP A 190 1.51 17.69 15.21
N LYS A 191 0.21 17.76 14.90
CA LYS A 191 -0.83 17.00 15.60
C LYS A 191 -0.61 15.50 15.53
N LEU A 192 -0.33 14.97 14.33
CA LEU A 192 -0.06 13.55 14.14
C LEU A 192 1.21 13.11 14.88
N ALA A 193 2.27 13.93 14.84
CA ALA A 193 3.51 13.67 15.53
C ALA A 193 3.33 13.71 17.06
N GLN A 194 2.61 14.70 17.58
CA GLN A 194 2.28 14.82 18.99
C GLN A 194 1.46 13.62 19.47
N TRP A 195 0.47 13.16 18.69
CA TRP A 195 -0.27 11.94 18.99
C TRP A 195 0.67 10.72 19.08
N ALA A 196 1.54 10.53 18.09
CA ALA A 196 2.45 9.39 18.06
C ALA A 196 3.44 9.39 19.23
N THR A 197 4.01 10.54 19.59
CA THR A 197 4.98 10.66 20.69
C THR A 197 4.30 10.55 22.06
N THR A 198 3.19 11.25 22.26
CA THR A 198 2.44 11.29 23.54
C THR A 198 2.03 9.89 23.98
N TYR A 199 1.54 9.06 23.05
CA TYR A 199 1.10 7.69 23.37
C TYR A 199 2.16 6.63 23.10
N SER A 200 3.34 7.02 22.61
CA SER A 200 4.44 6.12 22.23
C SER A 200 3.98 5.04 21.25
N VAL A 201 3.39 5.46 20.13
CA VAL A 201 2.84 4.58 19.08
C VAL A 201 3.95 4.18 18.10
N TYR A 202 4.87 3.37 18.59
CA TYR A 202 6.05 2.89 17.87
C TYR A 202 6.25 1.38 18.10
N SER A 203 6.73 0.69 17.07
CA SER A 203 7.19 -0.70 17.16
C SER A 203 8.31 -0.95 16.14
N ASP A 204 9.25 -1.82 16.48
CA ASP A 204 10.26 -2.31 15.53
C ASP A 204 9.63 -3.10 14.38
N ASN A 205 8.44 -3.67 14.60
CA ASN A 205 7.74 -4.48 13.60
C ASN A 205 6.83 -3.70 12.66
N VAL A 206 6.68 -2.38 12.87
CA VAL A 206 5.77 -1.51 12.12
C VAL A 206 6.52 -0.35 11.47
N ARG A 207 6.17 -0.04 10.23
CA ARG A 207 6.55 1.21 9.55
C ARG A 207 5.31 1.96 9.09
N TRP A 208 5.47 3.27 8.89
CA TRP A 208 4.36 4.14 8.53
C TRP A 208 4.47 4.62 7.09
N LEU A 209 3.37 4.55 6.35
CA LEU A 209 3.17 5.35 5.15
C LEU A 209 2.17 6.46 5.45
N VAL A 210 2.40 7.63 4.87
CA VAL A 210 1.44 8.74 4.93
C VAL A 210 0.59 8.72 3.69
N GLN A 211 -0.69 8.41 3.86
CA GLN A 211 -1.67 8.42 2.79
C GLN A 211 -2.30 9.81 2.65
N ILE A 212 -2.35 10.30 1.42
CA ILE A 212 -2.92 11.60 1.05
C ILE A 212 -4.21 11.33 0.27
N PRO A 213 -5.39 11.57 0.87
CA PRO A 213 -6.65 11.45 0.16
C PRO A 213 -6.80 12.52 -0.93
N ARG A 214 -7.21 12.11 -2.13
CA ARG A 214 -7.45 13.01 -3.28
C ARG A 214 -8.79 13.74 -3.16
N LEU A 215 -8.94 14.57 -2.14
CA LEU A 215 -10.21 15.23 -1.76
C LEU A 215 -10.15 16.76 -1.83
N TYR A 216 -9.29 17.32 -2.70
CA TYR A 216 -9.13 18.77 -2.86
C TYR A 216 -10.46 19.47 -3.15
N ASP A 217 -11.26 18.94 -4.07
CA ASP A 217 -12.60 19.42 -4.43
C ASP A 217 -13.51 19.61 -3.21
N VAL A 218 -13.49 18.65 -2.27
CA VAL A 218 -14.27 18.70 -1.04
C VAL A 218 -13.79 19.82 -0.11
N TYR A 219 -12.49 20.06 -0.04
CA TYR A 219 -11.90 21.10 0.82
C TYR A 219 -12.03 22.49 0.21
N HIS A 220 -11.89 22.59 -1.11
CA HIS A 220 -12.05 23.82 -1.86
C HIS A 220 -13.51 24.30 -1.83
N SER A 221 -14.49 23.42 -2.09
CA SER A 221 -15.92 23.75 -1.99
C SER A 221 -16.35 24.21 -0.59
N LYS A 222 -15.69 23.70 0.46
CA LYS A 222 -15.86 24.15 1.85
C LYS A 222 -15.04 25.39 2.21
N LYS A 223 -14.35 26.00 1.25
CA LYS A 223 -13.48 27.18 1.42
C LYS A 223 -12.38 26.98 2.47
N GLN A 224 -11.95 25.73 2.66
CA GLN A 224 -10.82 25.38 3.54
C GLN A 224 -9.48 25.57 2.84
N LEU A 225 -9.47 25.41 1.51
CA LEU A 225 -8.31 25.63 0.64
C LEU A 225 -8.70 26.60 -0.47
N ALA A 226 -7.78 27.48 -0.85
CA ALA A 226 -7.96 28.47 -1.92
C ALA A 226 -7.52 27.96 -3.29
N ASN A 227 -6.49 27.11 -3.34
CA ASN A 227 -5.97 26.49 -4.55
C ASN A 227 -5.22 25.19 -4.20
N PHE A 228 -4.85 24.40 -5.20
CA PHE A 228 -4.12 23.16 -4.98
C PHE A 228 -2.72 23.37 -4.39
N GLN A 229 -2.07 24.50 -4.68
CA GLN A 229 -0.78 24.87 -4.08
C GLN A 229 -0.85 24.91 -2.56
N GLN A 230 -1.93 25.45 -1.97
CA GLN A 230 -2.10 25.47 -0.51
C GLN A 230 -2.15 24.05 0.08
N MET A 231 -2.77 23.09 -0.61
CA MET A 231 -2.76 21.68 -0.19
C MET A 231 -1.33 21.12 -0.17
N LEU A 232 -0.57 21.36 -1.23
CA LEU A 232 0.83 20.92 -1.33
C LEU A 232 1.71 21.56 -0.26
N GLU A 233 1.53 22.84 0.03
CA GLU A 233 2.24 23.52 1.11
C GLU A 233 1.94 22.92 2.47
N ASN A 234 0.66 22.66 2.77
CA ASN A 234 0.26 22.01 4.02
C ASN A 234 0.88 20.62 4.19
N ILE A 235 1.11 19.90 3.09
CA ILE A 235 1.72 18.57 3.11
C ILE A 235 3.24 18.65 3.21
N PHE A 236 3.91 19.47 2.39
CA PHE A 236 5.36 19.40 2.21
C PHE A 236 6.15 20.45 2.98
N LEU A 237 5.59 21.64 3.23
CA LEU A 237 6.33 22.71 3.90
C LEU A 237 6.78 22.32 5.33
N PRO A 238 5.93 21.73 6.20
CA PRO A 238 6.37 21.27 7.53
C PRO A 238 7.51 20.25 7.45
N LEU A 239 7.52 19.41 6.39
CA LEU A 239 8.58 18.44 6.15
C LEU A 239 9.89 19.09 5.71
N PHE A 240 9.84 20.17 4.93
CA PHE A 240 11.02 20.97 4.61
C PHE A 240 11.53 21.69 5.86
N GLU A 241 10.66 22.31 6.64
CA GLU A 241 11.00 23.05 7.87
C GLU A 241 11.73 22.14 8.87
N VAL A 242 11.15 20.99 9.24
CA VAL A 242 11.79 20.02 10.14
C VAL A 242 13.07 19.41 9.54
N THR A 243 13.12 19.28 8.21
CA THR A 243 14.33 18.82 7.51
C THR A 243 15.39 19.90 7.45
N VAL A 244 15.11 21.19 7.59
CA VAL A 244 16.13 22.25 7.69
C VAL A 244 16.56 22.39 9.15
N ASN A 245 15.61 22.49 10.08
CA ASN A 245 15.85 22.62 11.51
C ASN A 245 14.99 21.61 12.30
N PRO A 246 15.56 20.51 12.83
CA PRO A 246 14.79 19.52 13.56
C PRO A 246 14.13 20.08 14.84
N HIS A 247 14.63 21.19 15.38
CA HIS A 247 14.07 21.83 16.56
C HIS A 247 12.78 22.62 16.28
N SER A 248 12.44 22.90 15.01
CA SER A 248 11.18 23.58 14.70
C SER A 248 9.97 22.65 14.86
N HIS A 249 10.15 21.34 14.65
CA HIS A 249 9.14 20.31 14.87
C HIS A 249 9.79 19.06 15.50
N PRO A 250 10.13 19.07 16.80
CA PRO A 250 10.92 18.00 17.41
C PRO A 250 10.18 16.66 17.43
N GLU A 251 8.88 16.64 17.73
CA GLU A 251 8.06 15.43 17.69
C GLU A 251 7.94 14.89 16.26
N LEU A 252 7.79 15.77 15.27
CA LEU A 252 7.72 15.38 13.86
C LEU A 252 9.05 14.76 13.42
N HIS A 253 10.19 15.32 13.84
CA HIS A 253 11.49 14.73 13.56
C HIS A 253 11.59 13.28 14.05
N LEU A 254 11.06 12.99 15.24
CA LEU A 254 11.01 11.64 15.80
C LEU A 254 10.06 10.72 15.02
N LEU A 255 8.84 11.19 14.71
CA LEU A 255 7.88 10.41 13.91
C LEU A 255 8.48 10.01 12.55
N LEU A 256 9.17 10.94 11.88
CA LEU A 256 9.77 10.73 10.57
C LEU A 256 10.93 9.71 10.56
N GLN A 257 11.39 9.22 11.72
CA GLN A 257 12.32 8.08 11.77
C GLN A 257 11.63 6.75 11.41
N HIS A 258 10.30 6.68 11.52
CA HIS A 258 9.50 5.49 11.25
C HIS A 258 8.63 5.60 10.00
N VAL A 259 8.52 6.80 9.41
CA VAL A 259 7.81 7.03 8.15
C VAL A 259 8.70 6.66 6.96
N VAL A 260 8.20 5.81 6.07
CA VAL A 260 8.98 5.26 4.95
C VAL A 260 8.52 5.78 3.59
N GLY A 261 7.32 6.36 3.50
CA GLY A 261 6.80 6.78 2.20
C GLY A 261 5.45 7.48 2.23
N PHE A 262 5.01 7.86 1.04
CA PHE A 262 3.72 8.45 0.74
C PHE A 262 2.86 7.49 -0.07
N ASP A 263 1.56 7.58 0.15
CA ASP A 263 0.52 6.91 -0.61
C ASP A 263 -0.51 7.95 -1.07
N SER A 264 -1.16 7.72 -2.20
CA SER A 264 -2.25 8.53 -2.72
C SER A 264 -3.50 7.66 -2.77
N VAL A 265 -4.58 8.09 -2.10
CA VAL A 265 -5.80 7.29 -1.88
C VAL A 265 -7.07 8.05 -2.28
N ASP A 266 -8.16 7.30 -2.43
CA ASP A 266 -9.57 7.67 -2.69
C ASP A 266 -10.14 6.72 -3.78
N ASP A 267 -11.44 6.78 -4.05
CA ASP A 267 -12.12 6.00 -5.08
C ASP A 267 -11.57 6.28 -6.50
N GLU A 268 -10.73 5.37 -7.00
CA GLU A 268 -10.16 5.46 -8.36
C GLU A 268 -11.20 5.35 -9.48
N SER A 269 -12.44 4.93 -9.19
CA SER A 269 -13.50 4.80 -10.19
C SER A 269 -14.22 6.11 -10.52
N LYS A 270 -14.02 7.17 -9.71
CA LYS A 270 -14.58 8.49 -9.97
C LYS A 270 -14.12 9.00 -11.34
N PRO A 271 -15.03 9.54 -12.17
CA PRO A 271 -14.66 10.13 -13.45
C PRO A 271 -13.68 11.29 -13.27
N GLU A 272 -12.70 11.35 -14.16
CA GLU A 272 -11.77 12.48 -14.25
C GLU A 272 -12.08 13.27 -15.52
N HIS A 273 -12.38 14.56 -15.37
CA HIS A 273 -12.76 15.44 -16.48
C HIS A 273 -11.54 16.04 -17.20
N HIS A 274 -10.40 16.12 -16.52
CA HIS A 274 -9.18 16.73 -17.02
C HIS A 274 -8.09 15.69 -17.26
N VAL A 275 -7.37 15.80 -18.37
CA VAL A 275 -6.17 14.99 -18.62
C VAL A 275 -4.95 15.84 -18.32
N PHE A 276 -4.09 15.38 -17.41
CA PHE A 276 -2.86 16.10 -17.09
C PHE A 276 -1.92 16.14 -18.32
N ASN A 277 -1.62 17.36 -18.77
CA ASN A 277 -0.83 17.65 -19.97
C ASN A 277 -0.08 18.99 -19.80
N LEU A 278 0.57 19.46 -20.87
CA LEU A 278 1.36 20.70 -20.84
C LEU A 278 0.52 21.98 -20.65
N ASP A 279 -0.78 21.91 -20.98
CA ASP A 279 -1.71 23.04 -20.84
C ASP A 279 -2.42 23.05 -19.48
N SER A 280 -2.17 22.04 -18.64
CA SER A 280 -2.76 21.97 -17.30
C SER A 280 -2.25 23.10 -16.42
N PRO A 281 -3.12 23.75 -15.63
CA PRO A 281 -2.71 24.89 -14.82
C PRO A 281 -1.70 24.48 -13.74
N LEU A 282 -0.82 25.40 -13.36
CA LEU A 282 0.06 25.24 -12.21
C LEU A 282 -0.78 25.16 -10.91
N PRO A 283 -0.25 24.57 -9.82
CA PRO A 283 -1.02 24.34 -8.59
C PRO A 283 -1.61 25.61 -7.97
N GLU A 284 -0.91 26.73 -8.12
CA GLU A 284 -1.34 28.05 -7.64
C GLU A 284 -2.57 28.58 -8.40
N ASN A 285 -2.72 28.15 -9.65
CA ASN A 285 -3.79 28.55 -10.56
C ASN A 285 -4.90 27.49 -10.66
N TRP A 286 -4.76 26.34 -9.98
CA TRP A 286 -5.85 25.37 -9.88
C TRP A 286 -6.83 25.83 -8.80
N THR A 287 -7.79 26.65 -9.21
CA THR A 287 -8.87 27.22 -8.37
C THR A 287 -10.26 26.73 -8.78
N GLU A 288 -10.33 25.82 -9.75
CA GLU A 288 -11.59 25.24 -10.23
C GLU A 288 -12.22 24.33 -9.15
N GLU A 289 -13.54 24.14 -9.21
CA GLU A 289 -14.25 23.21 -8.31
C GLU A 289 -13.92 21.74 -8.59
N ASP A 290 -13.51 21.43 -9.82
CA ASP A 290 -13.12 20.09 -10.23
C ASP A 290 -11.85 19.63 -9.50
N ASN A 291 -11.86 18.37 -9.06
CA ASN A 291 -10.70 17.73 -8.47
C ASN A 291 -9.57 17.56 -9.52
N PRO A 292 -8.30 17.86 -9.20
CA PRO A 292 -7.18 17.54 -10.10
C PRO A 292 -7.14 16.04 -10.44
N PRO A 293 -6.73 15.66 -11.66
CA PRO A 293 -6.69 14.27 -12.05
C PRO A 293 -5.60 13.50 -11.28
N TYR A 294 -5.74 12.19 -11.19
CA TYR A 294 -4.82 11.29 -10.47
C TYR A 294 -3.35 11.55 -10.81
N SER A 295 -3.05 11.69 -12.10
CA SER A 295 -1.70 11.95 -12.61
C SER A 295 -1.11 13.28 -12.14
N TYR A 296 -1.95 14.30 -11.92
CA TYR A 296 -1.56 15.60 -11.37
C TYR A 296 -1.14 15.46 -9.90
N TYR A 297 -1.96 14.79 -9.09
CA TYR A 297 -1.63 14.50 -7.69
C TYR A 297 -0.31 13.74 -7.55
N LEU A 298 -0.13 12.68 -8.34
CA LEU A 298 1.10 11.88 -8.30
C LEU A 298 2.32 12.69 -8.73
N TYR A 299 2.22 13.49 -9.79
CA TYR A 299 3.33 14.31 -10.28
C TYR A 299 3.81 15.31 -9.23
N TYR A 300 2.91 16.12 -8.65
CA TYR A 300 3.32 17.12 -7.67
C TYR A 300 3.73 16.51 -6.33
N THR A 301 3.16 15.36 -5.96
CA THR A 301 3.64 14.58 -4.79
C THR A 301 5.08 14.09 -5.04
N TYR A 302 5.33 13.48 -6.21
CA TYR A 302 6.65 12.99 -6.60
C TYR A 302 7.69 14.11 -6.69
N ALA A 303 7.34 15.24 -7.32
CA ALA A 303 8.26 16.36 -7.52
C ALA A 303 8.72 16.96 -6.17
N ASN A 304 7.76 17.26 -5.27
CA ASN A 304 8.07 17.77 -3.94
C ASN A 304 8.85 16.75 -3.10
N MET A 305 8.41 15.48 -3.09
CA MET A 305 9.11 14.41 -2.39
C MET A 305 10.55 14.24 -2.89
N THR A 306 10.79 14.36 -4.19
CA THR A 306 12.13 14.21 -4.78
C THR A 306 13.08 15.31 -4.30
N VAL A 307 12.65 16.58 -4.34
CA VAL A 307 13.45 17.71 -3.83
C VAL A 307 13.69 17.57 -2.33
N LEU A 308 12.66 17.24 -1.56
CA LEU A 308 12.76 16.98 -0.13
C LEU A 308 13.75 15.85 0.17
N ASN A 309 13.69 14.75 -0.57
CA ASN A 309 14.59 13.61 -0.41
C ASN A 309 16.05 13.96 -0.71
N HIS A 310 16.33 14.81 -1.69
CA HIS A 310 17.68 15.30 -1.94
C HIS A 310 18.23 16.08 -0.74
N LEU A 311 17.41 16.93 -0.12
CA LEU A 311 17.78 17.66 1.09
C LEU A 311 17.97 16.72 2.28
N ARG A 312 17.02 15.81 2.54
CA ARG A 312 17.09 14.81 3.62
C ARG A 312 18.33 13.93 3.51
N ARG A 313 18.65 13.46 2.30
CA ARG A 313 19.85 12.65 2.03
C ARG A 313 21.14 13.42 2.33
N ARG A 314 21.23 14.71 1.93
CA ARG A 314 22.39 15.57 2.27
C ARG A 314 22.58 15.75 3.78
N ARG A 315 21.49 15.67 4.55
CA ARG A 315 21.52 15.73 6.02
C ARG A 315 21.67 14.36 6.71
N GLY A 316 21.77 13.27 5.95
CA GLY A 316 21.82 11.91 6.52
C GLY A 316 20.50 11.42 7.11
N PHE A 317 19.37 12.04 6.76
CA PHE A 317 18.04 11.60 7.20
C PHE A 317 17.43 10.55 6.27
N HIS A 318 16.50 9.75 6.80
CA HIS A 318 15.71 8.79 6.02
C HIS A 318 14.91 9.49 4.93
N THR A 319 14.93 8.93 3.73
CA THR A 319 14.15 9.41 2.58
C THR A 319 12.86 8.63 2.41
N PHE A 320 11.90 9.23 1.72
CA PHE A 320 10.59 8.66 1.46
C PHE A 320 10.52 8.01 0.06
N VAL A 321 9.62 7.07 -0.11
CA VAL A 321 9.24 6.55 -1.44
C VAL A 321 7.76 6.82 -1.72
N LEU A 322 7.38 6.90 -2.99
CA LEU A 322 5.97 7.00 -3.39
C LEU A 322 5.44 5.59 -3.67
N ARG A 323 4.34 5.20 -3.01
CA ARG A 323 3.67 3.90 -3.14
C ARG A 323 2.14 4.09 -3.17
N PRO A 324 1.58 4.54 -4.31
CA PRO A 324 0.19 4.92 -4.39
C PRO A 324 -0.74 3.71 -4.52
N HIS A 325 -1.99 3.86 -4.09
CA HIS A 325 -3.11 3.07 -4.64
C HIS A 325 -3.22 3.37 -6.12
N CYS A 326 -3.11 2.33 -6.93
CA CYS A 326 -2.98 2.49 -8.38
C CYS A 326 -3.58 1.32 -9.15
N GLY A 327 -4.57 1.63 -9.97
CA GLY A 327 -5.19 0.67 -10.87
C GLY A 327 -5.97 -0.41 -10.14
N GLU A 328 -6.55 -0.11 -8.98
CA GLU A 328 -7.63 -0.93 -8.44
C GLU A 328 -8.87 -0.82 -9.35
N ALA A 329 -9.23 0.41 -9.68
CA ALA A 329 -10.27 0.79 -10.62
C ALA A 329 -9.74 1.91 -11.55
N GLY A 330 -10.64 2.68 -12.16
CA GLY A 330 -10.26 3.86 -12.93
C GLY A 330 -9.62 3.61 -14.30
N PRO A 331 -9.19 4.70 -14.98
CA PRO A 331 -8.55 4.63 -16.28
C PRO A 331 -7.10 4.10 -16.23
N ILE A 332 -6.68 3.44 -17.31
CA ILE A 332 -5.34 2.80 -17.43
C ILE A 332 -4.18 3.79 -17.24
N HIS A 333 -4.39 5.08 -17.45
CA HIS A 333 -3.32 6.07 -17.32
C HIS A 333 -2.84 6.26 -15.87
N HIS A 334 -3.61 5.83 -14.86
CA HIS A 334 -3.15 5.77 -13.47
C HIS A 334 -1.91 4.89 -13.36
N LEU A 335 -1.96 3.69 -13.94
CA LEU A 335 -0.86 2.72 -13.94
C LEU A 335 0.37 3.21 -14.71
N VAL A 336 0.19 4.11 -15.69
CA VAL A 336 1.30 4.79 -16.36
C VAL A 336 2.00 5.74 -15.39
N SER A 337 1.22 6.53 -14.66
CA SER A 337 1.76 7.47 -13.66
C SER A 337 2.45 6.72 -12.52
N GLY A 338 1.83 5.63 -12.04
CA GLY A 338 2.43 4.70 -11.08
C GLY A 338 3.76 4.15 -11.58
N PHE A 339 3.81 3.63 -12.81
CA PHE A 339 5.04 3.08 -13.39
C PHE A 339 6.18 4.10 -13.47
N MET A 340 5.88 5.36 -13.82
CA MET A 340 6.90 6.38 -14.01
C MET A 340 7.42 6.98 -12.70
N LEU A 341 6.58 7.07 -11.67
CA LEU A 341 6.84 7.91 -10.49
C LEU A 341 6.95 7.13 -9.18
N SER A 342 6.38 5.93 -9.10
CA SER A 342 6.31 5.16 -7.85
C SER A 342 7.42 4.13 -7.73
N ALA A 343 7.76 3.78 -6.48
CA ALA A 343 8.62 2.63 -6.20
C ALA A 343 7.85 1.32 -6.35
N ASN A 344 6.64 1.27 -5.79
CA ASN A 344 5.70 0.15 -5.85
C ASN A 344 4.27 0.71 -5.99
N ILE A 345 3.29 -0.14 -6.30
CA ILE A 345 1.87 0.22 -6.28
C ILE A 345 1.05 -0.71 -5.36
N SER A 346 -0.08 -0.21 -4.87
CA SER A 346 -1.16 -1.01 -4.26
C SER A 346 -2.24 -1.35 -5.31
N HIS A 347 -2.79 -2.57 -5.22
CA HIS A 347 -3.80 -3.21 -6.09
C HIS A 347 -3.34 -3.69 -7.48
N GLY A 348 -3.11 -2.80 -8.44
CA GLY A 348 -2.68 -3.19 -9.80
C GLY A 348 -3.64 -4.11 -10.58
N LEU A 349 -4.93 -4.18 -10.21
CA LEU A 349 -5.93 -5.04 -10.85
C LEU A 349 -6.07 -4.75 -12.35
N MET A 350 -6.01 -3.48 -12.73
CA MET A 350 -6.25 -3.02 -14.10
C MET A 350 -5.09 -3.37 -15.06
N LEU A 351 -3.92 -3.79 -14.56
CA LEU A 351 -2.83 -4.30 -15.40
C LEU A 351 -3.27 -5.51 -16.24
N ARG A 352 -4.24 -6.30 -15.78
CA ARG A 352 -4.82 -7.43 -16.54
C ARG A 352 -5.45 -7.02 -17.87
N LYS A 353 -5.80 -5.74 -18.03
CA LYS A 353 -6.39 -5.17 -19.26
C LYS A 353 -5.34 -4.45 -20.13
N ALA A 354 -4.10 -4.31 -19.66
CA ALA A 354 -3.05 -3.54 -20.30
C ALA A 354 -1.76 -4.38 -20.47
N PRO A 355 -1.71 -5.29 -21.47
CA PRO A 355 -0.56 -6.18 -21.68
C PRO A 355 0.78 -5.46 -21.78
N VAL A 356 0.81 -4.28 -22.42
CA VAL A 356 2.03 -3.47 -22.54
C VAL A 356 2.53 -3.03 -21.16
N LEU A 357 1.65 -2.47 -20.33
CA LEU A 357 2.04 -2.05 -18.98
C LEU A 357 2.41 -3.25 -18.11
N GLN A 358 1.63 -4.32 -18.12
CA GLN A 358 1.95 -5.50 -17.33
C GLN A 358 3.33 -6.08 -17.68
N TYR A 359 3.70 -6.08 -18.96
CA TYR A 359 5.02 -6.50 -19.39
C TYR A 359 6.11 -5.52 -18.94
N LEU A 360 5.86 -4.20 -18.96
CA LEU A 360 6.80 -3.21 -18.40
C LEU A 360 6.99 -3.37 -16.88
N TYR A 361 5.92 -3.61 -16.12
CA TYR A 361 6.01 -3.89 -14.68
C TYR A 361 6.80 -5.17 -14.39
N TYR A 362 6.66 -6.18 -15.25
CA TYR A 362 7.51 -7.39 -15.20
C TYR A 362 8.98 -7.05 -15.47
N LEU A 363 9.29 -6.37 -16.58
CA LEU A 363 10.69 -6.08 -16.95
C LEU A 363 11.41 -5.20 -15.93
N ALA A 364 10.72 -4.18 -15.42
CA ALA A 364 11.25 -3.27 -14.41
C ALA A 364 11.14 -3.80 -12.97
N GLN A 365 10.50 -4.97 -12.79
CA GLN A 365 10.27 -5.60 -11.48
C GLN A 365 9.64 -4.64 -10.45
N VAL A 366 8.69 -3.82 -10.88
CA VAL A 366 7.96 -2.88 -10.00
C VAL A 366 7.03 -3.67 -9.07
N GLY A 367 7.12 -3.41 -7.76
CA GLY A 367 6.35 -4.11 -6.74
C GLY A 367 4.84 -3.82 -6.81
N ILE A 368 4.02 -4.84 -6.61
CA ILE A 368 2.55 -4.74 -6.59
C ILE A 368 2.03 -5.43 -5.31
N ALA A 369 1.58 -4.63 -4.35
CA ALA A 369 0.90 -5.13 -3.16
C ALA A 369 -0.58 -5.38 -3.48
N MET A 370 -1.06 -6.61 -3.35
CA MET A 370 -2.41 -7.00 -3.75
C MET A 370 -3.19 -7.53 -2.55
N SER A 371 -4.45 -7.12 -2.43
CA SER A 371 -5.35 -7.50 -1.32
C SER A 371 -6.59 -8.24 -1.84
N PRO A 372 -6.48 -9.55 -2.15
CA PRO A 372 -7.53 -10.31 -2.82
C PRO A 372 -8.89 -10.36 -2.11
N LEU A 373 -8.95 -10.42 -0.77
CA LEU A 373 -10.21 -10.42 -0.03
C LEU A 373 -10.92 -9.07 -0.10
N SER A 374 -10.16 -7.97 -0.04
CA SER A 374 -10.68 -6.62 -0.29
C SER A 374 -11.24 -6.52 -1.71
N ASN A 375 -10.43 -6.89 -2.71
CA ASN A 375 -10.85 -6.82 -4.11
C ASN A 375 -12.08 -7.69 -4.39
N ASN A 376 -12.20 -8.85 -3.73
CA ASN A 376 -13.37 -9.72 -3.80
C ASN A 376 -14.66 -9.06 -3.32
N SER A 377 -14.57 -8.27 -2.25
CA SER A 377 -15.71 -7.58 -1.66
C SER A 377 -16.13 -6.36 -2.49
N LEU A 378 -15.17 -5.67 -3.13
CA LEU A 378 -15.41 -4.37 -3.74
C LEU A 378 -15.49 -4.37 -5.28
N PHE A 379 -14.70 -5.17 -5.99
CA PHE A 379 -14.50 -4.96 -7.44
C PHE A 379 -14.55 -6.22 -8.30
N LEU A 380 -14.13 -7.37 -7.78
CA LEU A 380 -13.83 -8.52 -8.62
C LEU A 380 -13.84 -9.81 -7.82
N SER A 381 -14.67 -10.79 -8.20
CA SER A 381 -14.71 -12.09 -7.52
C SER A 381 -13.33 -12.74 -7.35
N TYR A 382 -13.12 -13.40 -6.22
CA TYR A 382 -11.81 -13.91 -5.79
C TYR A 382 -11.12 -14.78 -6.84
N HIS A 383 -11.85 -15.69 -7.48
CA HIS A 383 -11.32 -16.57 -8.54
C HIS A 383 -10.86 -15.83 -9.80
N ARG A 384 -11.32 -14.59 -10.01
CA ARG A 384 -10.93 -13.77 -11.16
C ARG A 384 -9.80 -12.81 -10.82
N ASN A 385 -9.34 -12.75 -9.57
CA ASN A 385 -8.22 -11.92 -9.15
C ASN A 385 -6.95 -12.33 -9.94
N PRO A 386 -6.20 -11.38 -10.51
CA PRO A 386 -5.07 -11.70 -11.40
C PRO A 386 -3.77 -12.05 -10.66
N LEU A 387 -3.74 -12.05 -9.31
CA LEU A 387 -2.53 -12.36 -8.55
C LEU A 387 -1.86 -13.69 -8.95
N PRO A 388 -2.57 -14.83 -9.10
CA PRO A 388 -1.93 -16.09 -9.51
C PRO A 388 -1.29 -15.99 -10.89
N GLU A 389 -1.94 -15.27 -11.81
CA GLU A 389 -1.44 -15.04 -13.15
C GLU A 389 -0.19 -14.15 -13.11
N TYR A 390 -0.19 -13.09 -12.31
CA TYR A 390 0.95 -12.19 -12.13
C TYR A 390 2.15 -12.91 -11.50
N LEU A 391 1.91 -13.72 -10.47
CA LEU A 391 2.92 -14.56 -9.85
C LEU A 391 3.48 -15.58 -10.84
N SER A 392 2.63 -16.23 -11.64
CA SER A 392 3.09 -17.20 -12.66
C SER A 392 4.03 -16.53 -13.67
N ARG A 393 3.71 -15.30 -14.10
CA ARG A 393 4.49 -14.51 -15.04
C ARG A 393 5.78 -13.96 -14.45
N GLY A 394 5.95 -14.00 -13.13
CA GLY A 394 7.13 -13.49 -12.44
C GLY A 394 7.10 -11.98 -12.20
N LEU A 395 5.90 -11.37 -12.12
CA LEU A 395 5.77 -10.02 -11.58
C LEU A 395 6.08 -10.04 -10.07
N MET A 396 6.65 -8.94 -9.58
CA MET A 396 6.98 -8.73 -8.16
C MET A 396 5.71 -8.44 -7.34
N VAL A 397 4.92 -9.48 -7.06
CA VAL A 397 3.67 -9.38 -6.29
C VAL A 397 3.85 -9.81 -4.83
N SER A 398 3.08 -9.20 -3.93
CA SER A 398 2.88 -9.63 -2.54
C SER A 398 1.39 -9.71 -2.20
N LEU A 399 1.07 -10.45 -1.14
CA LEU A 399 -0.24 -10.40 -0.49
C LEU A 399 -0.25 -9.33 0.61
N SER A 400 -1.37 -8.63 0.73
CA SER A 400 -1.65 -7.60 1.73
C SER A 400 -3.11 -7.64 2.17
N THR A 401 -3.47 -6.91 3.24
CA THR A 401 -4.79 -7.06 3.88
C THR A 401 -5.77 -5.92 3.62
N ASP A 402 -5.26 -4.74 3.24
CA ASP A 402 -6.04 -3.51 3.04
C ASP A 402 -6.72 -3.03 4.34
N ASP A 403 -7.91 -3.56 4.61
CA ASP A 403 -8.78 -3.20 5.72
C ASP A 403 -9.25 -4.44 6.51
N PRO A 404 -8.41 -5.00 7.41
CA PRO A 404 -8.78 -6.13 8.26
C PRO A 404 -10.13 -6.00 8.98
N LEU A 405 -10.51 -4.80 9.41
CA LEU A 405 -11.78 -4.55 10.08
C LEU A 405 -12.97 -4.90 9.18
N GLN A 406 -12.87 -4.60 7.89
CA GLN A 406 -13.95 -4.78 6.92
C GLN A 406 -13.92 -6.18 6.28
N PHE A 407 -12.75 -6.80 6.12
CA PHE A 407 -12.59 -7.95 5.23
C PHE A 407 -12.15 -9.26 5.89
N HIS A 408 -11.73 -9.24 7.15
CA HIS A 408 -11.06 -10.38 7.80
C HIS A 408 -11.78 -10.81 9.09
N PHE A 409 -11.76 -12.11 9.36
CA PHE A 409 -12.40 -12.69 10.54
C PHE A 409 -11.40 -13.13 11.62
N THR A 410 -10.15 -13.41 11.25
CA THR A 410 -9.16 -14.01 12.14
C THR A 410 -8.34 -12.97 12.91
N LYS A 411 -7.62 -13.42 13.95
CA LYS A 411 -6.69 -12.57 14.71
C LYS A 411 -5.42 -12.21 13.90
N GLU A 412 -5.11 -12.96 12.85
CA GLU A 412 -3.92 -12.79 12.02
C GLU A 412 -4.34 -12.54 10.56
N PRO A 413 -4.78 -11.31 10.21
CA PRO A 413 -5.39 -11.01 8.91
C PRO A 413 -4.51 -11.39 7.73
N LEU A 414 -3.20 -11.09 7.79
CA LEU A 414 -2.28 -11.45 6.72
C LEU A 414 -2.20 -12.98 6.54
N MET A 415 -2.19 -13.75 7.63
CA MET A 415 -2.17 -15.20 7.54
C MET A 415 -3.46 -15.79 6.99
N GLU A 416 -4.61 -15.13 7.21
CA GLU A 416 -5.88 -15.46 6.57
C GLU A 416 -5.82 -15.25 5.05
N GLU A 417 -5.25 -14.15 4.56
CA GLU A 417 -5.01 -13.93 3.12
C GLU A 417 -4.17 -15.05 2.51
N TYR A 418 -3.01 -15.37 3.11
CA TYR A 418 -2.18 -16.48 2.63
C TYR A 418 -2.91 -17.82 2.68
N SER A 419 -3.68 -18.09 3.73
CA SER A 419 -4.40 -19.36 3.90
C SER A 419 -5.48 -19.52 2.84
N ILE A 420 -6.29 -18.49 2.58
CA ILE A 420 -7.34 -18.54 1.56
C ILE A 420 -6.73 -18.61 0.16
N ALA A 421 -5.72 -17.79 -0.13
CA ALA A 421 -5.02 -17.80 -1.42
C ALA A 421 -4.46 -19.19 -1.73
N THR A 422 -3.84 -19.85 -0.74
CA THR A 422 -3.28 -21.19 -0.88
C THR A 422 -4.36 -22.23 -1.17
N GLN A 423 -5.47 -22.20 -0.45
CA GLN A 423 -6.54 -23.19 -0.63
C GLN A 423 -7.30 -23.01 -1.95
N VAL A 424 -7.51 -21.77 -2.39
CA VAL A 424 -8.27 -21.44 -3.59
C VAL A 424 -7.43 -21.58 -4.86
N TRP A 425 -6.19 -21.06 -4.85
CA TRP A 425 -5.31 -21.06 -6.02
C TRP A 425 -4.29 -22.20 -6.04
N LYS A 426 -4.32 -23.07 -5.03
CA LYS A 426 -3.43 -24.24 -4.92
C LYS A 426 -1.95 -23.87 -4.92
N LEU A 427 -1.60 -22.80 -4.23
CA LEU A 427 -0.21 -22.35 -4.10
C LEU A 427 0.60 -23.39 -3.33
N SER A 428 1.81 -23.66 -3.79
CA SER A 428 2.78 -24.49 -3.08
C SER A 428 3.43 -23.73 -1.92
N SER A 429 4.13 -24.46 -1.04
CA SER A 429 4.97 -23.83 -0.01
C SER A 429 6.03 -22.90 -0.62
N CYS A 430 6.60 -23.28 -1.77
CA CYS A 430 7.55 -22.47 -2.52
C CYS A 430 6.92 -21.14 -2.96
N ASP A 431 5.70 -21.17 -3.50
CA ASP A 431 4.98 -19.97 -3.95
C ASP A 431 4.64 -19.04 -2.78
N MET A 432 4.17 -19.59 -1.66
CA MET A 432 3.92 -18.82 -0.45
C MET A 432 5.20 -18.15 0.09
N CYS A 433 6.34 -18.85 0.05
CA CYS A 433 7.62 -18.30 0.47
C CYS A 433 8.14 -17.23 -0.51
N GLU A 434 7.88 -17.39 -1.81
CA GLU A 434 8.20 -16.39 -2.83
C GLU A 434 7.41 -15.09 -2.62
N LEU A 435 6.09 -15.18 -2.39
CA LEU A 435 5.25 -14.03 -2.04
C LEU A 435 5.72 -13.32 -0.76
N ALA A 436 6.06 -14.10 0.28
CA ALA A 436 6.59 -13.57 1.53
C ALA A 436 7.95 -12.87 1.34
N ARG A 437 8.88 -13.47 0.58
CA ARG A 437 10.16 -12.86 0.21
C ARG A 437 9.95 -11.54 -0.53
N ASN A 438 9.05 -11.51 -1.51
CA ASN A 438 8.73 -10.32 -2.29
C ASN A 438 8.18 -9.20 -1.40
N SER A 439 7.32 -9.53 -0.42
CA SER A 439 6.80 -8.56 0.54
C SER A 439 7.92 -7.85 1.33
N VAL A 440 8.95 -8.59 1.74
CA VAL A 440 10.11 -8.02 2.43
C VAL A 440 10.94 -7.15 1.50
N LEU A 441 11.19 -7.61 0.27
CA LEU A 441 11.95 -6.85 -0.73
C LEU A 441 11.31 -5.50 -1.02
N MET A 442 9.98 -5.48 -1.21
CA MET A 442 9.25 -4.26 -1.54
C MET A 442 8.98 -3.35 -0.33
N SER A 443 9.09 -3.85 0.90
CA SER A 443 8.85 -3.08 2.13
C SER A 443 9.82 -1.90 2.32
N GLY A 444 9.54 -1.01 3.25
CA GLY A 444 10.32 0.18 3.62
C GLY A 444 11.26 -0.05 4.80
N PHE A 445 11.40 -1.30 5.27
CA PHE A 445 12.37 -1.63 6.31
C PHE A 445 13.80 -1.36 5.86
N SER A 446 14.67 -1.01 6.82
CA SER A 446 16.06 -0.62 6.52
C SER A 446 16.86 -1.76 5.89
N HIS A 447 17.92 -1.41 5.15
CA HIS A 447 18.86 -2.39 4.59
C HIS A 447 19.38 -3.37 5.66
N LYS A 448 19.69 -2.87 6.87
CA LYS A 448 20.15 -3.71 7.99
C LYS A 448 19.12 -4.78 8.36
N VAL A 449 17.84 -4.41 8.43
CA VAL A 449 16.74 -5.33 8.74
C VAL A 449 16.54 -6.33 7.60
N LYS A 450 16.48 -5.87 6.36
CA LYS A 450 16.32 -6.74 5.18
C LYS A 450 17.49 -7.72 5.02
N SER A 451 18.72 -7.28 5.22
CA SER A 451 19.92 -8.11 5.21
C SER A 451 19.87 -9.22 6.28
N TYR A 452 19.37 -8.91 7.47
CA TYR A 452 19.14 -9.91 8.51
C TYR A 452 18.01 -10.90 8.15
N TRP A 453 16.93 -10.42 7.52
CA TRP A 453 15.75 -11.22 7.18
C TRP A 453 15.92 -12.10 5.94
N LEU A 454 16.64 -11.62 4.92
CA LEU A 454 16.77 -12.28 3.62
C LEU A 454 18.16 -12.90 3.40
N GLY A 455 19.18 -12.42 4.11
CA GLY A 455 20.57 -12.82 3.96
C GLY A 455 21.49 -11.64 3.62
N PRO A 456 22.79 -11.74 3.90
CA PRO A 456 23.75 -10.64 3.72
C PRO A 456 23.86 -10.18 2.26
N SER A 457 23.71 -11.09 1.30
CA SER A 457 23.85 -10.83 -0.13
C SER A 457 22.53 -10.50 -0.83
N TYR A 458 21.44 -10.19 -0.11
CA TYR A 458 20.10 -10.09 -0.71
C TYR A 458 19.95 -9.04 -1.84
N THR A 459 20.91 -8.13 -1.97
CA THR A 459 20.98 -7.13 -3.03
C THR A 459 21.59 -7.65 -4.33
N HIS A 460 22.24 -8.82 -4.32
CA HIS A 460 22.72 -9.47 -5.53
C HIS A 460 21.56 -10.03 -6.33
N GLU A 461 21.73 -10.10 -7.65
CA GLU A 461 20.74 -10.68 -8.54
C GLU A 461 20.85 -12.21 -8.58
N GLY A 462 19.75 -12.87 -8.96
CA GLY A 462 19.73 -14.31 -9.12
C GLY A 462 19.95 -15.11 -7.82
N PRO A 463 20.38 -16.38 -7.94
CA PRO A 463 20.58 -17.28 -6.80
C PRO A 463 21.57 -16.75 -5.75
N GLU A 464 22.58 -15.97 -6.15
CA GLU A 464 23.56 -15.40 -5.22
C GLU A 464 22.91 -14.45 -4.19
N GLY A 465 21.79 -13.83 -4.56
CA GLY A 465 21.00 -12.96 -3.70
C GLY A 465 19.99 -13.68 -2.81
N ASN A 466 20.01 -15.01 -2.75
CA ASN A 466 19.07 -15.79 -1.97
C ASN A 466 19.78 -16.63 -0.90
N ASP A 467 19.36 -16.48 0.36
CA ASP A 467 19.69 -17.46 1.40
C ASP A 467 18.42 -18.26 1.70
N ILE A 468 18.34 -19.49 1.18
CA ILE A 468 17.21 -20.39 1.41
C ILE A 468 16.97 -20.66 2.92
N ARG A 469 18.00 -20.54 3.77
CA ARG A 469 17.86 -20.70 5.23
C ARG A 469 17.17 -19.50 5.90
N ARG A 470 16.89 -18.45 5.14
CA ARG A 470 16.22 -17.22 5.55
C ARG A 470 14.88 -17.06 4.84
N THR A 471 14.86 -17.28 3.53
CA THR A 471 13.68 -17.06 2.68
C THR A 471 12.82 -18.30 2.50
N ASN A 472 13.41 -19.49 2.70
CA ASN A 472 12.83 -20.78 2.33
C ASN A 472 12.38 -20.87 0.86
N VAL A 473 12.90 -20.01 -0.02
CA VAL A 473 12.69 -20.06 -1.47
C VAL A 473 13.86 -20.84 -2.09
N PRO A 474 13.64 -21.97 -2.75
CA PRO A 474 14.70 -22.73 -3.42
C PRO A 474 15.45 -21.92 -4.47
N ASP A 475 16.77 -22.10 -4.54
CA ASP A 475 17.60 -21.45 -5.56
C ASP A 475 17.18 -21.87 -6.98
N ILE A 476 16.56 -23.05 -7.14
CA ILE A 476 15.95 -23.51 -8.39
C ILE A 476 14.87 -22.54 -8.87
N ARG A 477 14.03 -22.04 -7.95
CA ARG A 477 12.99 -21.05 -8.26
C ARG A 477 13.62 -19.71 -8.63
N VAL A 478 14.60 -19.27 -7.84
CA VAL A 478 15.27 -17.97 -8.02
C VAL A 478 16.05 -17.94 -9.34
N ALA A 479 16.77 -19.01 -9.67
CA ALA A 479 17.46 -19.19 -10.94
C ALA A 479 16.49 -19.08 -12.11
N PHE A 480 15.38 -19.83 -12.08
CA PHE A 480 14.36 -19.77 -13.12
C PHE A 480 13.82 -18.34 -13.35
N ARG A 481 13.49 -17.62 -12.26
CA ARG A 481 12.99 -16.24 -12.34
C ARG A 481 14.03 -15.31 -12.96
N HIS A 482 15.28 -15.40 -12.50
CA HIS A 482 16.37 -14.54 -12.95
C HIS A 482 16.74 -14.81 -14.40
N GLU A 483 16.98 -16.07 -14.77
CA GLU A 483 17.29 -16.48 -16.15
C GLU A 483 16.20 -16.02 -17.12
N THR A 484 14.93 -16.25 -16.77
CA THR A 484 13.80 -15.83 -17.62
C THR A 484 13.73 -14.31 -17.77
N LEU A 485 13.97 -13.54 -16.71
CA LEU A 485 14.01 -12.08 -16.79
C LEU A 485 15.18 -11.60 -17.67
N CYS A 486 16.36 -12.18 -17.50
CA CYS A 486 17.52 -11.87 -18.32
C CYS A 486 17.27 -12.18 -19.80
N GLU A 487 16.63 -13.30 -20.13
CA GLU A 487 16.25 -13.64 -21.51
C GLU A 487 15.30 -12.60 -22.11
N GLU A 488 14.26 -12.17 -21.38
CA GLU A 488 13.32 -11.15 -21.88
C GLU A 488 14.00 -9.79 -22.07
N LEU A 489 14.88 -9.40 -21.14
CA LEU A 489 15.67 -8.15 -21.24
C LEU A 489 16.66 -8.21 -22.41
N GLN A 490 17.35 -9.35 -22.60
CA GLN A 490 18.24 -9.57 -23.74
C GLN A 490 17.48 -9.49 -25.06
N LEU A 491 16.28 -10.06 -25.14
CA LEU A 491 15.44 -10.00 -26.34
C LEU A 491 15.10 -8.55 -26.73
N ILE A 492 14.79 -7.69 -25.76
CA ILE A 492 14.47 -6.28 -26.00
C ILE A 492 15.74 -5.49 -26.38
N THR A 493 16.83 -5.68 -25.65
CA THR A 493 18.08 -4.95 -25.87
C THR A 493 18.76 -5.34 -27.19
N HIS A 494 18.72 -6.62 -27.57
CA HIS A 494 19.23 -7.10 -28.85
C HIS A 494 18.46 -6.52 -30.04
N ALA A 495 17.13 -6.35 -29.92
CA ALA A 495 16.32 -5.70 -30.95
C ALA A 495 16.72 -4.24 -31.16
N VAL A 496 17.09 -3.51 -30.09
CA VAL A 496 17.60 -2.13 -30.20
C VAL A 496 18.96 -2.12 -30.91
N GLN A 497 19.89 -2.97 -30.47
CA GLN A 497 21.23 -3.05 -31.06
C GLN A 497 21.20 -3.39 -32.55
N THR A 498 20.37 -4.34 -32.98
CA THR A 498 20.25 -4.72 -34.39
C THR A 498 19.61 -3.63 -35.26
N GLN A 499 18.77 -2.77 -34.69
CA GLN A 499 18.17 -1.63 -35.40
C GLN A 499 19.20 -0.54 -35.72
N ASP A 500 20.17 -0.31 -34.83
CA ASP A 500 21.30 0.61 -35.04
C ASP A 500 22.25 0.14 -36.16
N TYR A 501 22.33 -1.17 -36.43
CA TYR A 501 23.09 -1.70 -37.57
C TYR A 501 22.35 -1.63 -38.92
N ILE A 502 21.02 -1.42 -38.92
CA ILE A 502 20.18 -1.43 -40.14
C ILE A 502 19.89 0.00 -40.66
N THR A 503 20.32 1.05 -39.95
CA THR A 503 20.30 2.43 -40.47
C THR A 503 21.67 2.88 -40.97
N PRO A 504 22.08 2.55 -42.21
CA PRO A 504 23.21 3.22 -42.83
C PRO A 504 22.83 4.65 -43.19
N VAL A 505 23.72 5.56 -42.81
CA VAL A 505 23.80 6.96 -43.26
C VAL A 505 23.39 7.10 -44.72
N SER A 506 22.22 7.69 -44.96
CA SER A 506 21.84 8.23 -46.28
C SER A 506 21.23 9.62 -46.12
N THR A 507 22.03 10.54 -45.61
CA THR A 507 21.94 11.95 -46.01
C THR A 507 23.03 12.18 -47.04
N LYS A 508 22.73 11.88 -48.30
CA LYS A 508 23.46 12.46 -49.43
C LYS A 508 23.17 13.96 -49.43
N LEU A 509 24.07 14.74 -48.83
CA LEU A 509 24.32 16.10 -49.29
C LEU A 509 24.74 16.01 -50.76
N THR A 510 23.96 16.63 -51.64
CA THR A 510 24.40 16.92 -53.01
C THR A 510 24.77 18.41 -53.08
N PRO A 511 25.79 18.75 -53.88
CA PRO A 511 26.55 20.00 -53.77
C PRO A 511 25.81 21.26 -54.20
#